data_AF-A0A800JDV2-F1
#
_entry.id   AF-A0A800JDV2-F1
#
_cell.length_a   1.000
_cell.length_b   1.000
_cell.length_c   1.000
_cell.angle_alpha   90.00
_cell.angle_beta   90.00
_cell.angle_gamma   90.00
#
_symmetry.space_group_name_H-M   'P 1'
#
loop_
_entity.id
_entity.type
_entity.pdbx_description
1 polymer ?
#
loop_
_entity_poly.entity_id
_entity_poly.type
_entity_poly.pdbx_seq_one_letter_code
_entity_poly.pdbx_strand_id
1 'polypeptide(L)'
;TRALRACVNAEHTLVASFLNLTATTDYLRTAKPNQLVIVCGGTYEEAALEDTLAAGAIAESVWDLFDECDDASQAARLLFASAPVEETILQAKNAQRLLSLPDLADDVSFSLQHDAHPLLAAMGTQGWVQRLAGS
;
A
#
# COMPACT_ATOMS: atom_id res chain seq x y z
N THR A 1 -10.88 -7.19 -7.17
CA THR A 1 -11.52 -5.85 -7.02
C THR A 1 -11.15 -4.97 -8.20
N ARG A 2 -11.62 -3.70 -8.30
CA ARG A 2 -11.32 -2.79 -9.43
C ARG A 2 -9.81 -2.54 -9.59
N ALA A 3 -9.11 -2.22 -8.50
CA ALA A 3 -7.67 -1.98 -8.52
C ALA A 3 -6.87 -3.21 -9.01
N LEU A 4 -7.10 -4.39 -8.42
CA LEU A 4 -6.44 -5.63 -8.87
C LEU A 4 -6.74 -5.97 -10.34
N ARG A 5 -7.95 -5.66 -10.82
CA ARG A 5 -8.32 -5.84 -12.23
C ARG A 5 -7.59 -4.87 -13.15
N ALA A 6 -7.24 -3.67 -12.68
CA ALA A 6 -6.41 -2.74 -13.45
C ALA A 6 -4.97 -3.25 -13.61
N CYS A 7 -4.51 -4.10 -12.69
CA CYS A 7 -3.15 -4.66 -12.70
C CYS A 7 -3.00 -5.98 -13.48
N VAL A 8 -4.03 -6.50 -14.15
CA VAL A 8 -4.02 -7.85 -14.76
C VAL A 8 -2.94 -8.10 -15.80
N ASN A 9 -2.40 -7.03 -16.40
CA ASN A 9 -1.35 -7.12 -17.42
C ASN A 9 0.06 -6.90 -16.85
N ALA A 10 0.20 -6.66 -15.54
CA ALA A 10 1.50 -6.56 -14.90
C ALA A 10 2.17 -7.94 -14.83
N GLU A 11 3.50 -7.99 -14.98
CA GLU A 11 4.29 -9.22 -14.84
C GLU A 11 4.13 -9.84 -13.45
N HIS A 12 4.13 -8.98 -12.42
CA HIS A 12 3.86 -9.33 -11.03
C HIS A 12 2.88 -8.35 -10.42
N THR A 13 1.85 -8.86 -9.75
CA THR A 13 0.90 -8.04 -8.98
C THR A 13 1.00 -8.41 -7.51
N LEU A 14 1.53 -7.48 -6.71
CA LEU A 14 1.64 -7.61 -5.25
C LEU A 14 0.45 -6.93 -4.57
N VAL A 15 0.13 -7.37 -3.35
CA VAL A 15 -0.83 -6.72 -2.46
C VAL A 15 -0.06 -6.24 -1.23
N ALA A 16 -0.12 -4.93 -0.99
CA ALA A 16 0.68 -4.27 0.02
C ALA A 16 -0.18 -3.39 0.94
N SER A 17 0.22 -3.33 2.20
CA SER A 17 -0.29 -2.40 3.22
C SER A 17 0.79 -2.18 4.28
N PHE A 18 0.52 -1.35 5.30
CA PHE A 18 1.42 -1.24 6.46
C PHE A 18 1.67 -2.59 7.14
N LEU A 19 0.69 -3.49 7.13
CA LEU A 19 0.75 -4.81 7.77
C LEU A 19 1.83 -5.73 7.19
N ASN A 20 2.25 -5.50 5.94
CA ASN A 20 3.28 -6.31 5.26
C ASN A 20 4.28 -5.47 4.47
N LEU A 21 4.52 -4.25 4.95
CA LEU A 21 5.34 -3.25 4.27
C LEU A 21 6.75 -3.76 4.01
N THR A 22 7.44 -4.24 5.05
CA THR A 22 8.83 -4.72 4.96
C THR A 22 8.94 -5.92 4.04
N ALA A 23 8.04 -6.91 4.17
CA ALA A 23 8.05 -8.08 3.28
C ALA A 23 7.87 -7.70 1.80
N THR A 24 7.05 -6.67 1.53
CA THR A 24 6.84 -6.14 0.17
C THR A 24 8.07 -5.40 -0.34
N THR A 25 8.65 -4.49 0.45
CA THR A 25 9.76 -3.64 0.02
C THR A 25 11.08 -4.43 -0.08
N ASP A 26 11.30 -5.43 0.76
CA ASP A 26 12.44 -6.36 0.65
C ASP A 26 12.38 -7.18 -0.64
N TYR A 27 11.18 -7.65 -1.01
CA TYR A 27 10.97 -8.32 -2.28
C TYR A 27 11.29 -7.37 -3.45
N LEU A 28 10.79 -6.13 -3.44
CA LEU A 28 11.08 -5.15 -4.49
C LEU A 28 12.57 -4.83 -4.61
N ARG A 29 13.29 -4.69 -3.47
CA ARG A 29 14.75 -4.47 -3.44
C ARG A 29 15.55 -5.66 -3.97
N THR A 30 15.03 -6.88 -3.82
CA THR A 30 15.64 -8.10 -4.33
C THR A 30 15.35 -8.30 -5.82
N ALA A 31 14.08 -8.16 -6.21
CA ALA A 31 13.60 -8.37 -7.57
C ALA A 31 14.08 -7.26 -8.53
N LYS A 32 14.23 -6.02 -8.03
CA LYS A 32 14.66 -4.83 -8.78
C LYS A 32 13.91 -4.68 -10.10
N PRO A 33 12.58 -4.52 -10.07
CA PRO A 33 11.81 -4.37 -11.29
C PRO A 33 12.23 -3.09 -12.03
N ASN A 34 12.24 -3.13 -13.36
CA ASN A 34 12.54 -1.94 -14.18
C ASN A 34 11.46 -0.86 -14.08
N GLN A 35 10.23 -1.25 -13.71
CA GLN A 35 9.09 -0.36 -13.55
C GLN A 35 8.24 -0.81 -12.38
N LEU A 36 7.85 0.13 -11.51
CA LEU A 36 6.91 -0.08 -10.42
C LEU A 36 5.74 0.89 -10.58
N VAL A 37 4.52 0.35 -10.50
CA VAL A 37 3.29 1.14 -10.48
C VAL A 37 2.52 0.81 -9.22
N ILE A 38 2.27 1.80 -8.37
CA ILE A 38 1.49 1.64 -7.15
C ILE A 38 0.05 2.05 -7.44
N VAL A 39 -0.87 1.08 -7.43
CA VAL A 39 -2.29 1.31 -7.68
C VAL A 39 -3.04 1.32 -6.36
N CYS A 40 -3.48 2.50 -5.93
CA CYS A 40 -4.32 2.67 -4.74
C CYS A 40 -5.71 2.05 -4.95
N GLY A 41 -6.26 1.41 -3.91
CA GLY A 41 -7.58 0.78 -3.95
C GLY A 41 -8.73 1.78 -4.09
N GLY A 42 -8.53 2.97 -3.51
CA GLY A 42 -9.50 4.04 -3.41
C GLY A 42 -10.62 3.71 -2.42
N THR A 43 -11.35 4.76 -2.02
CA THR A 43 -12.61 4.63 -1.29
C THR A 43 -13.73 5.19 -2.17
N TYR A 44 -14.64 4.31 -2.61
CA TYR A 44 -15.62 4.59 -3.68
C TYR A 44 -14.97 4.88 -5.04
N GLU A 45 -15.14 6.09 -5.57
CA GLU A 45 -14.54 6.56 -6.84
C GLU A 45 -13.51 7.68 -6.60
N GLU A 46 -13.09 7.88 -5.34
CA GLU A 46 -12.17 8.94 -4.94
C GLU A 46 -10.83 8.37 -4.44
N ALA A 47 -9.79 9.21 -4.53
CA ALA A 47 -8.52 8.92 -3.89
C ALA A 47 -8.70 8.75 -2.37
N ALA A 48 -8.05 7.73 -1.82
CA ALA A 48 -8.04 7.45 -0.39
C ALA A 48 -6.74 7.97 0.23
N LEU A 49 -6.87 8.71 1.35
CA LEU A 49 -5.72 9.30 2.03
C LEU A 49 -4.85 8.21 2.64
N GLU A 50 -5.48 7.20 3.23
CA GLU A 50 -4.86 6.01 3.79
C GLU A 50 -4.05 5.23 2.76
N ASP A 51 -4.58 5.08 1.54
CA ASP A 51 -3.87 4.40 0.45
C ASP A 51 -2.68 5.21 -0.03
N THR A 52 -2.84 6.53 -0.12
CA THR A 52 -1.75 7.44 -0.51
C THR A 52 -0.63 7.43 0.51
N LEU A 53 -0.95 7.35 1.80
CA LEU A 53 0.03 7.20 2.88
C LEU A 53 0.80 5.88 2.76
N ALA A 54 0.11 4.76 2.53
CA ALA A 54 0.76 3.47 2.33
C ALA A 54 1.64 3.46 1.07
N ALA A 55 1.16 4.06 -0.03
CA ALA A 55 1.93 4.24 -1.26
C ALA A 55 3.20 5.08 -1.01
N GLY A 56 3.09 6.15 -0.21
CA GLY A 56 4.21 6.98 0.21
C GLY A 56 5.24 6.21 1.03
N ALA A 57 4.80 5.35 1.96
CA ALA A 57 5.69 4.49 2.74
C ALA A 57 6.46 3.49 1.87
N ILE A 58 5.78 2.88 0.89
CA ILE A 58 6.43 2.00 -0.10
C ILE A 58 7.43 2.81 -0.92
N ALA A 59 7.00 3.95 -1.48
CA ALA A 59 7.84 4.80 -2.32
C ALA A 59 9.10 5.28 -1.59
N GLU A 60 8.99 5.76 -0.35
CA GLU A 60 10.15 6.11 0.49
C GLU A 60 11.12 4.93 0.62
N SER A 61 10.57 3.73 0.85
CA SER A 61 11.36 2.53 1.11
C SER A 61 12.10 1.98 -0.10
N VAL A 62 11.75 2.36 -1.33
CA VAL A 62 12.38 1.86 -2.56
C VAL A 62 12.79 2.97 -3.53
N TRP A 63 12.77 4.23 -3.09
CA TRP A 63 12.98 5.40 -3.94
C TRP A 63 14.31 5.35 -4.71
N ASP A 64 15.36 4.84 -4.05
CA ASP A 64 16.71 4.71 -4.59
C ASP A 64 16.85 3.64 -5.68
N LEU A 65 15.82 2.83 -5.92
CA LEU A 65 15.84 1.81 -6.98
C LEU A 65 15.49 2.36 -8.37
N PHE A 66 14.90 3.56 -8.45
CA PHE A 66 14.34 4.11 -9.69
C PHE A 66 14.95 5.48 -10.01
N ASP A 67 15.42 5.65 -11.25
CA ASP A 67 16.00 6.92 -11.72
C ASP A 67 14.93 7.98 -12.04
N GLU A 68 13.73 7.54 -12.42
CA GLU A 68 12.59 8.40 -12.76
C GLU A 68 11.40 8.09 -11.86
N CYS A 69 10.81 9.12 -11.27
CA CYS A 69 9.60 9.05 -10.45
C CYS A 69 8.64 10.17 -10.87
N ASP A 70 7.34 9.87 -10.92
CA ASP A 70 6.33 10.86 -11.28
C ASP A 70 5.90 11.75 -10.11
N ASP A 71 5.17 12.82 -10.41
CA ASP A 71 4.68 13.76 -9.41
C ASP A 71 3.76 13.11 -8.38
N ALA A 72 2.99 12.08 -8.79
CA ALA A 72 2.10 11.36 -7.89
C ALA A 72 2.88 10.58 -6.83
N SER A 73 3.96 9.90 -7.23
CA SER A 73 4.86 9.17 -6.33
C SER A 73 5.58 10.14 -5.40
N GLN A 74 6.08 11.27 -5.91
CA GLN A 74 6.70 12.31 -5.09
C GLN A 74 5.71 12.92 -4.08
N ALA A 75 4.48 13.20 -4.50
CA ALA A 75 3.43 13.73 -3.62
C ALA A 75 3.07 12.75 -2.50
N ALA A 76 2.91 11.46 -2.82
CA ALA A 76 2.64 10.42 -1.84
C ALA A 76 3.78 10.28 -0.82
N ARG A 77 5.03 10.29 -1.30
CA ARG A 77 6.22 10.26 -0.45
C ARG A 77 6.30 11.48 0.49
N LEU A 78 6.07 12.68 -0.02
CA LEU A 78 6.06 13.90 0.79
C LEU A 78 4.94 13.89 1.83
N LEU A 79 3.75 13.40 1.45
CA LEU A 79 2.64 13.24 2.39
C LEU A 79 3.02 12.31 3.53
N PHE A 80 3.57 11.13 3.23
CA PHE A 80 4.04 10.17 4.24
C PHE A 80 5.10 10.78 5.17
N ALA A 81 6.01 11.60 4.64
CA ALA A 81 7.06 12.25 5.43
C ALA A 81 6.58 13.50 6.20
N SER A 82 5.37 14.01 5.93
CA SER A 82 4.94 15.32 6.43
C SER A 82 4.55 15.34 7.92
N ALA A 83 4.03 14.22 8.44
CA ALA A 83 3.56 14.06 9.81
C ALA A 83 3.45 12.56 10.16
N PRO A 84 3.34 12.20 11.45
CA PRO A 84 3.07 10.81 11.83
C PRO A 84 1.81 10.27 11.14
N VAL A 85 1.86 8.99 10.75
CA VAL A 85 0.75 8.34 10.04
C VAL A 85 -0.50 8.32 10.91
N GLU A 86 -0.35 8.05 12.20
CA GLU A 86 -1.43 8.00 13.20
C GLU A 86 -2.14 9.34 13.38
N GLU A 87 -1.45 10.46 13.13
CA GLU A 87 -2.05 11.80 13.16
C GLU A 87 -2.74 12.12 11.84
N THR A 88 -2.10 11.79 10.72
CA THR A 88 -2.61 12.11 9.37
C THR A 88 -3.86 11.29 9.03
N ILE A 89 -3.89 10.03 9.45
CA ILE A 89 -4.98 9.09 9.15
C ILE A 89 -6.32 9.56 9.73
N LEU A 90 -6.33 10.33 10.82
CA LEU A 90 -7.55 10.86 11.44
C LEU A 90 -8.29 11.85 10.52
N GLN A 91 -7.62 12.35 9.49
CA GLN A 91 -8.19 13.21 8.45
C GLN A 91 -8.75 12.40 7.27
N ALA A 92 -8.48 11.10 7.20
CA ALA A 92 -8.97 10.24 6.12
C ALA A 92 -10.47 9.99 6.26
N LYS A 93 -11.22 10.17 5.17
CA LYS A 93 -12.68 9.96 5.13
C LYS A 93 -13.09 8.57 5.61
N ASN A 94 -12.37 7.54 5.16
CA ASN A 94 -12.68 6.17 5.55
C ASN A 94 -12.36 5.90 7.02
N ALA A 95 -11.21 6.39 7.51
CA ALA A 95 -10.86 6.26 8.93
C ALA A 95 -11.89 6.94 9.84
N GLN A 96 -12.32 8.16 9.51
CA GLN A 96 -13.38 8.86 10.26
C GLN A 96 -14.69 8.06 10.27
N ARG A 97 -15.04 7.45 9.14
CA ARG A 97 -16.21 6.57 9.05
C ARG A 97 -16.05 5.33 9.94
N LEU A 98 -14.93 4.61 9.87
CA LEU A 98 -14.70 3.41 10.67
C LEU A 98 -14.69 3.75 12.18
N LEU A 99 -14.05 4.84 12.58
CA LEU A 99 -14.03 5.32 13.97
C LEU A 99 -15.44 5.68 14.50
N SER A 100 -16.37 6.06 13.61
CA SER A 100 -17.76 6.33 14.01
C SER A 100 -18.60 5.07 14.24
N LEU A 101 -18.09 3.90 13.86
CA LEU A 101 -18.78 2.61 13.96
C LEU A 101 -18.08 1.77 15.04
N PRO A 102 -18.72 1.54 16.21
CA PRO A 102 -18.06 0.87 17.34
C PRO A 102 -17.42 -0.48 17.00
N ASP A 103 -18.07 -1.27 16.15
CA ASP A 103 -17.59 -2.60 15.77
C ASP A 103 -16.41 -2.58 14.77
N LEU A 104 -16.09 -1.42 14.19
CA LEU A 104 -15.02 -1.25 13.18
C LEU A 104 -13.95 -0.23 13.60
N ALA A 105 -14.10 0.42 14.76
CA ALA A 105 -13.16 1.45 15.19
C ALA A 105 -11.74 0.90 15.37
N ASP A 106 -11.62 -0.33 15.87
CA ASP A 106 -10.34 -1.00 16.08
C ASP A 106 -9.61 -1.31 14.77
N ASP A 107 -10.34 -1.46 13.65
CA ASP A 107 -9.77 -1.74 12.33
C ASP A 107 -8.82 -0.64 11.85
N VAL A 108 -9.06 0.63 12.27
CA VAL A 108 -8.17 1.73 11.91
C VAL A 108 -6.80 1.53 12.56
N SER A 109 -6.77 1.31 13.88
CA SER A 109 -5.51 1.09 14.60
C SER A 109 -4.81 -0.20 14.15
N PHE A 110 -5.58 -1.25 13.86
CA PHE A 110 -5.06 -2.51 13.35
C PHE A 110 -4.38 -2.32 11.99
N SER A 111 -5.04 -1.62 11.05
CA SER A 111 -4.55 -1.42 9.68
C SER A 111 -3.28 -0.58 9.59
N LEU A 112 -2.95 0.17 10.65
CA LEU A 112 -1.73 0.98 10.74
C LEU A 112 -0.56 0.25 11.40
N GLN A 113 -0.76 -0.97 11.92
CA GLN A 113 0.33 -1.74 12.47
C GLN A 113 1.36 -2.03 11.39
N HIS A 114 2.62 -1.73 11.69
CA HIS A 114 3.73 -2.07 10.82
C HIS A 114 4.08 -3.55 10.98
N ASP A 115 4.08 -4.27 9.85
CA ASP A 115 4.60 -5.64 9.73
C ASP A 115 3.97 -6.68 10.68
N ALA A 116 2.71 -6.48 11.09
CA ALA A 116 1.95 -7.47 11.84
C ALA A 116 1.76 -8.80 11.07
N HIS A 117 1.87 -8.76 9.74
CA HIS A 117 1.78 -9.89 8.84
C HIS A 117 2.98 -9.87 7.87
N PRO A 118 4.16 -10.37 8.29
CA PRO A 118 5.37 -10.40 7.47
C PRO A 118 5.25 -11.49 6.40
N LEU A 119 4.38 -11.26 5.42
CA LEU A 119 4.11 -12.14 4.30
C LEU A 119 4.05 -11.34 3.01
N LEU A 120 4.57 -11.93 1.95
CA LEU A 120 4.38 -11.39 0.62
C LEU A 120 3.06 -11.92 0.04
N ALA A 121 2.12 -11.03 -0.24
CA ALA A 121 0.86 -11.35 -0.89
C ALA A 121 0.93 -10.98 -2.37
N ALA A 122 0.52 -11.88 -3.25
CA ALA A 122 0.50 -11.64 -4.69
C ALA A 122 -0.72 -12.29 -5.37
N MET A 123 -1.11 -11.74 -6.50
CA MET A 123 -2.15 -12.34 -7.35
C MET A 123 -1.57 -13.54 -8.10
N GLY A 124 -2.14 -14.71 -7.88
CA GLY A 124 -1.84 -15.93 -8.64
C GLY A 124 -2.48 -15.93 -10.03
N THR A 125 -2.05 -16.87 -10.87
CA THR A 125 -2.54 -17.01 -12.26
C THR A 125 -4.03 -17.33 -12.36
N GLN A 126 -4.63 -17.85 -11.29
CA GLN A 126 -6.07 -18.12 -11.20
C GLN A 126 -6.89 -16.92 -10.68
N GLY A 127 -6.26 -15.76 -10.48
CA GLY A 127 -6.92 -14.54 -10.02
C GLY A 127 -7.17 -14.47 -8.51
N TRP A 128 -6.66 -15.43 -7.74
CA TRP A 128 -6.70 -15.41 -6.28
C TRP A 128 -5.47 -14.72 -5.69
N VAL A 129 -5.66 -13.94 -4.63
CA VAL A 129 -4.53 -13.47 -3.82
C VAL A 129 -4.05 -14.63 -2.97
N GLN A 130 -2.75 -14.89 -3.01
CA GLN A 130 -2.08 -15.95 -2.28
C GLN A 130 -0.80 -15.44 -1.64
N ARG A 131 -0.38 -16.12 -0.57
CA ARG A 131 0.96 -15.92 0.00
C ARG A 131 1.99 -16.53 -0.96
N LEU A 132 3.02 -15.76 -1.33
CA LEU A 132 4.16 -16.30 -2.08
C LEU A 132 5.05 -17.12 -1.12
N ALA A 133 5.37 -18.35 -1.52
CA ALA A 133 6.24 -19.24 -0.74
C ALA A 133 7.70 -18.79 -0.86
N GLY A 134 8.42 -18.74 0.28
CA GLY A 134 9.83 -18.37 0.32
C GLY A 134 10.12 -16.88 0.61
N SER A 135 9.09 -16.10 0.96
CA SER A 135 9.22 -14.77 1.59
C SER A 135 9.43 -14.90 3.10
#